data_AF-K8ZQ77-F1
#
_entry.id   AF-K8ZQ77-F1
#
_cell.length_a   1.000
_cell.length_b   1.000
_cell.length_c   1.000
_cell.angle_alpha   90.00
_cell.angle_beta   90.00
_cell.angle_gamma   90.00
#
_symmetry.space_group_name_H-M   'P 1'
#
loop_
_entity.id
_entity.type
_entity.pdbx_description
1 polymer ?
#
loop_
_entity_poly.entity_id
_entity_poly.type
_entity_poly.pdbx_seq_one_letter_code
_entity_poly.pdbx_strand_id
1 'polypeptide(L)'
;MNDYFVKRSLFICLWFFSIAGLLNLEIPWLSETLATIILVTLIIFGSILLGYRNTSFAPEPKIRMSLILHTRLMGFMLILDLLFGKSFWYFDLARNFGFLGLFLLGTFIFYKKNLNLNVAKIPPFQ
;
A
#
# COMPACT_ATOMS: atom_id res chain seq x y z
N MET A 1 -13.92 -18.18 -4.31
CA MET A 1 -13.38 -16.85 -3.99
C MET A 1 -12.31 -16.52 -5.02
N ASN A 2 -12.41 -15.40 -5.73
CA ASN A 2 -11.61 -15.12 -6.94
C ASN A 2 -10.10 -15.18 -6.64
N ASP A 3 -9.36 -16.05 -7.31
CA ASP A 3 -7.91 -16.32 -7.10
C ASP A 3 -7.06 -15.03 -7.12
N TYR A 4 -7.50 -14.04 -7.89
CA TYR A 4 -6.98 -12.67 -7.89
C TYR A 4 -6.94 -12.02 -6.48
N PHE A 5 -8.03 -12.09 -5.71
CA PHE A 5 -8.12 -11.44 -4.39
C PHE A 5 -7.17 -12.09 -3.39
N VAL A 6 -7.10 -13.42 -3.38
CA VAL A 6 -6.21 -14.18 -2.49
C VAL A 6 -4.76 -13.81 -2.77
N LYS A 7 -4.35 -13.83 -4.05
CA LYS A 7 -3.00 -13.45 -4.47
C LYS A 7 -2.66 -12.02 -4.05
N ARG A 8 -3.57 -11.06 -4.24
CA ARG A 8 -3.31 -9.64 -3.90
C ARG A 8 -3.22 -9.40 -2.40
N SER A 9 -4.14 -9.95 -1.62
CA SER A 9 -4.08 -9.88 -0.16
C SER A 9 -2.78 -10.49 0.38
N LEU A 10 -2.34 -11.62 -0.20
CA LEU A 10 -1.09 -12.26 0.19
C LEU A 10 0.13 -11.39 -0.14
N PHE A 11 0.19 -10.77 -1.32
CA PHE A 11 1.27 -9.84 -1.68
C PHE A 11 1.37 -8.65 -0.72
N ILE A 12 0.24 -8.11 -0.27
CA ILE A 12 0.23 -6.96 0.65
C ILE A 12 0.63 -7.39 2.05
N CYS A 13 0.14 -8.54 2.49
CA CYS A 13 0.57 -9.14 3.74
C CYS A 13 2.09 -9.35 3.76
N LEU A 14 2.65 -9.93 2.69
CA LEU A 14 4.10 -10.08 2.52
C LEU A 14 4.84 -8.75 2.52
N TRP A 15 4.30 -7.71 1.88
CA TRP A 15 4.90 -6.39 1.87
C TRP A 15 5.03 -5.81 3.29
N PHE A 16 3.96 -5.87 4.08
CA PHE A 16 3.99 -5.38 5.46
C PHE A 16 4.91 -6.19 6.35
N PHE A 17 4.92 -7.53 6.22
CA PHE A 17 5.91 -8.35 6.93
C PHE A 17 7.35 -8.02 6.52
N SER A 18 7.59 -7.74 5.24
CA SER A 18 8.91 -7.34 4.75
C SER A 18 9.36 -6.01 5.35
N ILE A 19 8.46 -5.02 5.42
CA ILE A 19 8.74 -3.73 6.08
C ILE A 19 9.02 -3.93 7.57
N ALA A 20 8.19 -4.72 8.26
CA ALA A 20 8.38 -5.01 9.68
C ALA A 20 9.74 -5.70 9.93
N GLY A 21 10.13 -6.66 9.08
CA GLY A 21 11.46 -7.27 9.15
C GLY A 21 12.58 -6.26 8.90
N LEU A 22 12.46 -5.45 7.85
CA LEU A 22 13.44 -4.40 7.52
C LEU A 22 13.64 -3.38 8.64
N LEU A 23 12.57 -2.99 9.34
CA LEU A 23 12.63 -2.07 10.48
C LEU A 23 13.38 -2.64 11.69
N ASN A 24 13.48 -3.96 11.80
CA ASN A 24 14.15 -4.64 12.91
C ASN A 24 15.54 -5.17 12.54
N LEU A 25 16.02 -4.91 11.32
CA LEU A 25 17.36 -5.31 10.88
C LEU A 25 18.39 -4.28 11.33
N GLU A 26 19.36 -4.71 12.12
CA GLU A 26 20.56 -3.95 12.44
C GLU A 26 21.64 -4.28 11.41
N ILE A 27 22.09 -3.27 10.66
CA ILE A 27 23.14 -3.41 9.63
C ILE A 27 24.38 -2.64 10.08
N PRO A 28 25.42 -3.32 10.61
CA PRO A 28 26.55 -2.67 11.29
C PRO A 28 27.38 -1.71 10.41
N TRP A 29 27.40 -1.95 9.10
CA TRP A 29 28.20 -1.16 8.15
C TRP A 29 27.41 0.01 7.51
N LEU A 30 26.13 0.15 7.83
CA LEU A 30 25.26 1.16 7.23
C LEU A 30 24.94 2.23 8.29
N SER A 31 25.26 3.49 7.98
CA SER A 31 24.88 4.60 8.86
C SER A 31 23.37 4.62 9.09
N GLU A 32 22.94 4.83 10.33
CA GLU A 32 21.52 4.92 10.72
C GLU A 32 20.75 5.95 9.86
N THR A 33 21.36 7.11 9.59
CA THR A 33 20.76 8.16 8.76
C THR A 33 20.53 7.66 7.33
N LEU A 34 21.52 6.99 6.75
CA LEU A 34 21.41 6.47 5.38
C LEU A 34 20.39 5.32 5.31
N ALA A 35 20.40 4.42 6.29
CA ALA A 35 19.44 3.33 6.43
C ALA A 35 18.00 3.88 6.51
N THR A 36 17.79 4.93 7.32
CA THR A 36 16.50 5.60 7.49
C THR A 36 16.01 6.21 6.18
N ILE A 37 16.87 6.94 5.44
CA ILE A 37 16.51 7.54 4.15
C ILE A 37 16.11 6.47 3.14
N ILE A 38 16.89 5.39 3.03
CA ILE A 38 16.60 4.27 2.12
C ILE A 38 15.25 3.64 2.48
N LEU A 39 15.03 3.36 3.77
CA LEU A 39 13.84 2.70 4.25
C LEU A 39 12.58 3.54 4.03
N VAL A 40 12.64 4.84 4.37
CA VAL A 40 11.54 5.79 4.12
C VAL A 40 11.21 5.85 2.63
N THR A 41 12.22 5.92 1.77
CA THR A 41 12.04 5.94 0.32
C THR A 41 11.36 4.66 -0.17
N LEU A 42 11.84 3.50 0.28
CA LEU A 42 11.29 2.19 -0.10
C LEU A 42 9.85 2.02 0.36
N ILE A 43 9.54 2.46 1.58
CA ILE A 43 8.19 2.46 2.15
C ILE A 43 7.25 3.32 1.31
N ILE A 44 7.64 4.57 1.00
CA ILE A 44 6.81 5.51 0.25
C ILE A 44 6.53 4.97 -1.15
N PHE A 45 7.59 4.68 -1.92
CA PHE A 45 7.44 4.24 -3.31
C PHE A 45 6.76 2.88 -3.42
N GLY A 46 7.12 1.93 -2.57
CA GLY A 46 6.54 0.59 -2.61
C GLY A 46 5.05 0.58 -2.25
N SER A 47 4.64 1.38 -1.25
CA SER A 47 3.22 1.48 -0.86
C SER A 47 2.37 2.13 -1.97
N ILE A 48 2.88 3.18 -2.61
CA ILE A 48 2.22 3.82 -3.77
C ILE A 48 2.15 2.84 -4.94
N LEU A 49 3.25 2.14 -5.25
CA LEU A 49 3.31 1.18 -6.35
C LEU A 49 2.34 0.01 -6.13
N LEU A 50 2.21 -0.47 -4.89
CA LEU A 50 1.24 -1.49 -4.50
C LEU A 50 -0.20 -1.04 -4.75
N GLY A 51 -0.55 0.18 -4.32
CA GLY A 51 -1.87 0.76 -4.58
C GLY A 51 -2.18 0.87 -6.07
N TYR A 52 -1.21 1.39 -6.84
CA TYR A 52 -1.33 1.53 -8.30
C TYR A 52 -1.51 0.17 -8.98
N ARG A 53 -0.63 -0.80 -8.70
CA ARG A 53 -0.64 -2.13 -9.33
C ARG A 53 -1.88 -2.93 -8.93
N ASN A 54 -2.30 -2.86 -7.68
CA ASN A 54 -3.51 -3.53 -7.24
C ASN A 54 -4.72 -3.07 -8.06
N THR A 55 -4.83 -1.75 -8.25
CA THR A 55 -5.90 -1.15 -9.05
C THR A 55 -5.76 -1.48 -10.54
N SER A 56 -4.52 -1.53 -11.07
CA SER A 56 -4.29 -1.81 -12.50
C SER A 56 -4.64 -3.22 -12.94
N PHE A 57 -4.50 -4.21 -12.05
CA PHE A 57 -4.77 -5.61 -12.36
C PHE A 57 -6.19 -6.04 -11.98
N ALA A 58 -7.03 -5.12 -11.47
CA ALA A 58 -8.40 -5.44 -11.11
C ALA A 58 -9.19 -5.85 -12.37
N PRO A 59 -9.79 -7.06 -12.41
CA PRO A 59 -10.44 -7.59 -13.61
C PRO A 59 -11.68 -6.80 -14.07
N GLU A 60 -12.28 -6.02 -13.17
CA GLU A 60 -13.48 -5.20 -13.37
C GLU A 60 -13.48 -4.03 -12.37
N PRO A 61 -14.41 -3.04 -12.45
CA PRO A 61 -14.63 -2.02 -11.42
C PRO A 61 -15.17 -2.58 -10.08
N LYS A 62 -14.78 -3.81 -9.71
CA LYS A 62 -14.79 -4.35 -8.34
C LYS A 62 -13.75 -3.66 -7.46
N ILE A 63 -13.24 -2.50 -7.87
CA ILE A 63 -12.24 -1.71 -7.15
C ILE A 63 -12.76 -1.35 -5.77
N ARG A 64 -14.07 -1.07 -5.62
CA ARG A 64 -14.68 -0.88 -4.30
C ARG A 64 -14.50 -2.11 -3.40
N MET A 65 -14.68 -3.32 -3.93
CA MET A 65 -14.51 -4.57 -3.19
C MET A 65 -13.02 -4.85 -2.86
N SER A 66 -12.12 -4.59 -3.82
CA SER A 66 -10.68 -4.70 -3.62
C SER A 66 -10.23 -3.72 -2.54
N LEU A 67 -10.61 -2.46 -2.65
CA LEU A 67 -10.33 -1.41 -1.68
C LEU A 67 -10.82 -1.80 -0.28
N ILE A 68 -12.07 -2.27 -0.14
CA ILE A 68 -12.62 -2.74 1.13
C ILE A 68 -11.78 -3.88 1.72
N LEU A 69 -11.42 -4.88 0.91
CA LEU A 69 -10.59 -6.01 1.37
C LEU A 69 -9.23 -5.54 1.88
N HIS A 70 -8.63 -4.58 1.18
CA HIS A 70 -7.28 -4.09 1.47
C HIS A 70 -7.26 -3.15 2.68
N THR A 71 -8.27 -2.28 2.81
CA THR A 71 -8.48 -1.47 4.01
C THR A 71 -8.77 -2.35 5.22
N ARG A 72 -9.53 -3.44 5.06
CA ARG A 72 -9.76 -4.41 6.14
C ARG A 72 -8.48 -5.12 6.55
N LEU A 73 -7.64 -5.51 5.59
CA LEU A 73 -6.34 -6.12 5.87
C LEU A 73 -5.43 -5.15 6.64
N MET A 74 -5.35 -3.89 6.21
CA MET A 74 -4.61 -2.86 6.95
C MET A 74 -5.19 -2.60 8.34
N GLY A 75 -6.52 -2.57 8.48
CA GLY A 75 -7.17 -2.46 9.79
C GLY A 75 -6.85 -3.64 10.71
N PHE A 76 -6.77 -4.85 10.15
CA PHE A 76 -6.33 -6.03 10.90
C PHE A 76 -4.87 -5.92 11.34
N MET A 77 -3.97 -5.42 10.49
CA MET A 77 -2.58 -5.18 10.87
C MET A 77 -2.45 -4.10 11.94
N LEU A 78 -3.25 -3.05 11.88
CA LEU A 78 -3.34 -2.05 12.96
C LEU A 78 -3.78 -2.68 14.29
N ILE A 79 -4.77 -3.58 14.27
CA ILE A 79 -5.21 -4.29 15.48
C ILE A 79 -4.07 -5.14 16.04
N LEU A 80 -3.33 -5.86 15.18
CA LEU A 80 -2.16 -6.63 15.61
C LEU A 80 -1.08 -5.73 16.21
N ASP A 81 -0.79 -4.58 15.58
CA ASP A 81 0.17 -3.61 16.10
C ASP A 81 -0.28 -3.03 17.46
N LEU A 82 -1.58 -2.77 17.65
CA LEU A 82 -2.09 -2.27 18.94
C LEU A 82 -2.09 -3.34 20.04
N LEU A 83 -2.24 -4.61 19.69
CA LEU A 83 -2.26 -5.73 20.65
C LEU A 83 -0.86 -6.22 21.03
N PHE A 84 0.08 -6.20 20.09
CA PHE A 84 1.40 -6.82 20.24
C PHE A 84 2.57 -5.84 20.06
N GLY A 85 2.29 -4.60 19.67
CA GLY A 85 3.29 -3.55 19.50
C GLY A 85 3.89 -3.11 20.83
N LYS A 86 5.20 -2.85 20.81
CA LYS A 86 5.93 -2.26 21.94
C LYS A 86 5.96 -0.73 21.90
N SER A 87 5.45 -0.14 20.82
CA SER A 87 5.35 1.31 20.61
C SER A 87 4.11 1.90 21.27
N PHE A 88 4.11 3.22 21.46
CA PHE A 88 2.90 3.90 21.90
C PHE A 88 1.82 3.83 20.82
N TRP A 89 0.58 3.59 21.25
CA TRP A 89 -0.59 3.38 20.39
C TRP A 89 -0.78 4.45 19.30
N TYR A 90 -0.44 5.72 19.57
CA TYR A 90 -0.58 6.81 18.60
C TYR A 90 0.47 6.76 17.48
N PHE A 91 1.67 6.22 17.74
CA PHE A 91 2.66 5.96 16.70
C PHE A 91 2.21 4.83 15.77
N ASP A 92 1.62 3.78 16.34
CA ASP A 92 1.07 2.67 15.55
C ASP A 92 -0.11 3.12 14.67
N LEU A 93 -0.98 3.99 15.19
CA LEU A 93 -2.03 4.61 14.37
C LEU A 93 -1.44 5.46 13.25
N ALA A 94 -0.52 6.39 13.57
CA ALA A 94 0.07 7.27 12.58
C ALA A 94 0.76 6.50 11.44
N ARG A 95 1.50 5.44 11.79
CA ARG A 95 2.16 4.56 10.83
C ARG A 95 1.16 3.85 9.91
N ASN A 96 0.15 3.20 10.47
CA ASN A 96 -0.85 2.45 9.70
C ASN A 96 -1.72 3.36 8.82
N PHE A 97 -2.13 4.54 9.32
CA PHE A 97 -2.83 5.53 8.50
C PHE A 97 -1.94 6.11 7.41
N GLY A 98 -0.65 6.31 7.68
CA GLY A 98 0.34 6.70 6.68
C GLY A 98 0.43 5.70 5.53
N PHE A 99 0.53 4.40 5.84
CA PHE A 99 0.52 3.34 4.83
C PHE A 99 -0.78 3.32 4.03
N LEU A 100 -1.93 3.47 4.69
CA LEU A 100 -3.24 3.55 4.03
C LEU A 100 -3.30 4.74 3.07
N GLY A 101 -2.83 5.91 3.50
CA GLY A 101 -2.78 7.11 2.66
C GLY A 101 -1.92 6.92 1.41
N LEU A 102 -0.72 6.35 1.55
CA LEU A 102 0.17 6.05 0.42
C LEU A 102 -0.44 5.04 -0.56
N PHE A 103 -1.10 4.00 -0.03
CA PHE A 103 -1.79 3.00 -0.85
C PHE A 103 -2.97 3.62 -1.63
N LEU A 104 -3.77 4.47 -0.97
CA LEU A 104 -4.87 5.20 -1.62
C LEU A 104 -4.36 6.19 -2.66
N LEU A 105 -3.21 6.85 -2.42
CA LEU A 105 -2.56 7.72 -3.39
C LEU A 105 -2.18 6.95 -4.67
N GLY A 106 -1.60 5.76 -4.54
CA GLY A 106 -1.30 4.89 -5.68
C GLY A 106 -2.53 4.52 -6.49
N THR A 107 -3.62 4.18 -5.79
CA THR A 107 -4.94 3.90 -6.39
C THR A 107 -5.47 5.12 -7.15
N PHE A 108 -5.40 6.30 -6.54
CA PHE A 108 -5.83 7.57 -7.13
C PHE A 108 -5.03 7.92 -8.39
N ILE A 109 -3.70 7.76 -8.39
CA ILE A 109 -2.84 8.01 -9.54
C ILE A 109 -3.28 7.16 -10.74
N PHE A 110 -3.57 5.87 -10.51
CA PHE A 110 -4.05 4.98 -11.57
C PHE A 110 -5.38 5.45 -12.17
N TYR A 111 -6.34 5.80 -11.31
CA TYR A 111 -7.64 6.29 -11.75
C TYR A 111 -7.55 7.58 -12.54
N LYS A 112 -6.79 8.57 -12.05
CA LYS A 112 -6.58 9.84 -12.75
C LYS A 112 -5.96 9.62 -14.13
N LYS A 113 -4.97 8.73 -14.22
CA LYS A 113 -4.36 8.35 -15.51
C LYS A 113 -5.36 7.71 -16.46
N ASN A 114 -6.18 6.77 -16.00
CA ASN A 114 -7.18 6.11 -16.85
C ASN A 114 -8.36 7.02 -17.23
N LEU A 115 -8.79 7.93 -16.35
CA LEU A 115 -9.79 8.95 -16.69
C LEU A 115 -9.27 9.85 -17.81
N ASN A 116 -8.04 10.35 -17.71
CA ASN A 116 -7.42 11.16 -18.76
C ASN A 116 -7.29 10.39 -20.10
N LEU A 117 -6.95 9.10 -20.05
CA LEU A 117 -6.87 8.26 -21.25
C LEU A 117 -8.23 7.96 -21.87
N ASN A 118 -9.29 7.82 -21.07
CA ASN A 118 -10.65 7.65 -21.57
C ASN A 118 -11.22 8.95 -22.14
N VAL A 119 -10.92 10.11 -21.53
CA VAL A 119 -11.28 11.43 -22.09
C VAL A 119 -10.56 11.69 -23.41
N ALA A 120 -9.28 11.32 -23.53
CA ALA A 120 -8.51 11.45 -24.78
C ALA A 120 -8.98 10.50 -25.90
N LYS A 121 -9.75 9.45 -25.57
CA LYS A 121 -10.35 8.52 -26.54
C LYS A 121 -11.74 8.94 -27.03
N ILE A 122 -12.35 9.97 -26.43
CA ILE A 122 -13.59 10.56 -26.95
C ILE A 122 -13.15 11.43 -28.14
N PRO A 123 -13.48 11.06 -29.39
CA PRO A 123 -13.15 11.93 -30.52
C PRO A 123 -13.82 13.29 -30.29
N PRO A 124 -13.11 14.41 -30.53
CA PRO A 124 -13.70 15.73 -30.41
C PRO A 124 -14.77 15.83 -31.51
N PHE A 125 -16.04 15.75 -31.10
CA PHE A 125 -17.23 16.09 -31.89
C PHE A 125 -17.26 15.50 -33.31
N GLN A 126 -17.99 14.40 -33.48
CA GLN A 126 -18.70 14.13 -34.73
C GLN A 126 -20.09 14.75 -34.66
#